data_AF-A0A917BYC1-F1
#
_entry.id   AF-A0A917BYC1-F1
#
_cell.length_a   1.000
_cell.length_b   1.000
_cell.length_c   1.000
_cell.angle_alpha   90.00
_cell.angle_beta   90.00
_cell.angle_gamma   90.00
#
_symmetry.space_group_name_H-M   'P 1'
#
loop_
_entity.id
_entity.type
_entity.pdbx_description
1 polymer ?
#
loop_
_entity_poly.entity_id
_entity_poly.type
_entity_poly.pdbx_seq_one_letter_code
_entity_poly.pdbx_strand_id
1 'polypeptide(L)'
;MKGLLARLLTLVLVLGLLVSVLGGCGAPNPKESYPLESVNRDGNAESFVYRASEQTVTEVAEALQSQQTPDQVSAASDERMFLVYGDQVYHLQQDPDNAADTLVEVNSREYVRNNYDSGFLQTYLTARLLGELFDSARSTGSYRGYGSKDVYKPRQGAYRKPTDQDKKIAPPITVERQGLLTRRGRRGSGTVTGGDSVRDGNPAKDTINRNKGSVFDPPRTKIGRPKTRFGTGRIGRRGRR
;
A
#
# COMPACT_ATOMS: atom_id res chain seq x y z
N MET A 1 -11.13 -55.36 25.25
CA MET A 1 -11.12 -54.85 23.86
C MET A 1 -11.69 -53.43 23.71
N LYS A 2 -12.80 -53.06 24.37
CA LYS A 2 -13.43 -51.72 24.21
C LYS A 2 -12.57 -50.52 24.66
N GLY A 3 -11.81 -50.65 25.76
CA GLY A 3 -10.97 -49.55 26.27
C GLY A 3 -9.74 -49.24 25.42
N LEU A 4 -9.22 -50.22 24.67
CA LEU A 4 -8.06 -50.04 23.79
C LEU A 4 -8.47 -49.34 22.49
N LEU A 5 -9.64 -49.70 21.95
CA LEU A 5 -10.28 -49.03 20.82
C LEU A 5 -10.65 -47.57 21.13
N ALA A 6 -11.20 -47.30 22.32
CA ALA A 6 -11.51 -45.93 22.74
C ALA A 6 -10.24 -45.06 22.85
N ARG A 7 -9.16 -45.59 23.44
CA ARG A 7 -7.89 -44.88 23.54
C ARG A 7 -7.24 -44.63 22.17
N LEU A 8 -7.32 -45.59 21.26
CA LEU A 8 -6.86 -45.42 19.87
C LEU A 8 -7.68 -44.35 19.14
N LEU A 9 -9.01 -44.34 19.29
CA LEU A 9 -9.87 -43.32 18.72
C LEU A 9 -9.53 -41.92 19.24
N THR A 10 -9.34 -41.76 20.56
CA THR A 10 -8.92 -40.49 21.15
C THR A 10 -7.55 -40.05 20.64
N LEU A 11 -6.59 -40.98 20.50
CA LEU A 11 -5.26 -40.68 19.98
C LEU A 11 -5.31 -40.20 18.51
N VAL A 12 -6.13 -40.84 17.67
CA VAL A 12 -6.35 -40.42 16.28
C VAL A 12 -7.00 -39.04 16.21
N LEU A 13 -7.99 -38.75 17.06
CA LEU A 13 -8.67 -37.46 17.10
C LEU A 13 -7.73 -36.33 17.56
N VAL A 14 -6.93 -36.57 18.59
CA VAL A 14 -5.95 -35.61 19.10
C VAL A 14 -4.82 -35.39 18.11
N LEU A 15 -4.32 -36.45 17.45
CA LEU A 15 -3.27 -36.33 16.44
C LEU A 15 -3.79 -35.61 15.19
N GLY A 16 -5.03 -35.88 14.77
CA GLY A 16 -5.70 -35.14 13.70
C GLY A 16 -5.86 -33.65 14.03
N LEU A 17 -6.28 -33.33 15.25
CA LEU A 17 -6.37 -31.95 15.72
C LEU A 17 -4.99 -31.27 15.75
N LEU A 18 -3.95 -31.96 16.23
CA LEU A 18 -2.57 -31.44 16.28
C LEU A 18 -2.02 -31.15 14.89
N VAL A 19 -2.23 -32.04 13.91
CA VAL A 19 -1.82 -31.80 12.51
C VAL A 19 -2.56 -30.59 11.93
N SER A 20 -3.84 -30.43 12.26
CA SER A 20 -4.64 -29.27 11.85
C SER A 20 -4.14 -27.94 12.42
N VAL A 21 -3.59 -27.95 13.64
CA VAL A 21 -3.06 -26.76 14.32
C VAL A 21 -1.61 -26.45 13.92
N LEU A 22 -0.80 -27.47 13.59
CA LEU A 22 0.58 -27.28 13.13
C LEU A 22 0.68 -26.85 11.66
N GLY A 23 -0.34 -27.12 10.83
CA GLY A 23 -0.47 -26.60 9.47
C GLY A 23 -0.86 -25.12 9.45
N GLY A 24 -0.13 -24.28 10.18
CA GLY A 24 -0.34 -22.85 10.35
C GLY A 24 -0.86 -22.19 9.07
N CYS A 25 -2.15 -21.85 9.12
CA CYS A 25 -2.95 -21.31 8.05
C CYS A 25 -2.50 -19.88 7.73
N GLY A 26 -1.71 -19.71 6.69
CA GLY A 26 -1.36 -18.42 6.13
C GLY A 26 -1.41 -18.54 4.64
N ALA A 27 -2.24 -17.72 3.98
CA ALA A 27 -2.36 -17.65 2.54
C ALA A 27 -0.96 -17.73 1.88
N PRO A 28 -0.82 -18.44 0.74
CA PRO A 28 0.47 -18.52 0.06
C PRO A 28 0.94 -17.10 -0.19
N ASN A 29 2.22 -16.80 0.03
CA ASN A 29 2.69 -15.42 0.12
C ASN A 29 3.44 -15.02 -1.17
N PRO A 30 2.76 -14.44 -2.18
CA PRO A 30 3.39 -13.96 -3.42
C PRO A 30 4.63 -13.10 -3.20
N LYS A 31 4.74 -12.42 -2.05
CA LYS A 31 5.89 -11.59 -1.69
C LYS A 31 7.23 -12.34 -1.72
N GLU A 32 7.22 -13.64 -1.44
CA GLU A 32 8.46 -14.44 -1.39
C GLU A 32 8.89 -14.91 -2.77
N SER A 33 7.94 -15.12 -3.68
CA SER A 33 8.18 -15.70 -5.02
C SER A 33 8.24 -14.64 -6.12
N TYR A 34 7.54 -13.52 -5.96
CA TYR A 34 7.31 -12.55 -7.02
C TYR A 34 7.71 -11.13 -6.61
N PRO A 35 8.34 -10.35 -7.51
CA PRO A 35 8.63 -8.95 -7.26
C PRO A 35 7.34 -8.14 -7.07
N LEU A 36 7.35 -7.28 -6.05
CA LEU A 36 6.29 -6.30 -5.80
C LEU A 36 6.33 -5.21 -6.88
N GLU A 37 5.18 -4.94 -7.49
CA GLU A 37 4.98 -3.92 -8.51
C GLU A 37 4.32 -2.67 -7.94
N SER A 38 3.28 -2.84 -7.13
CA SER A 38 2.51 -1.71 -6.58
C SER A 38 1.83 -2.04 -5.26
N VAL A 39 1.50 -1.00 -4.51
CA VAL A 39 0.80 -1.08 -3.22
C VAL A 39 -0.23 0.03 -3.14
N ASN A 40 -1.45 -0.32 -2.76
CA ASN A 40 -2.50 0.62 -2.42
C ASN A 40 -3.02 0.31 -1.01
N ARG A 41 -3.09 1.32 -0.14
CA ARG A 41 -3.57 1.18 1.23
C ARG A 41 -4.39 2.39 1.64
N ASP A 42 -5.57 2.15 2.19
CA ASP A 42 -6.42 3.14 2.83
C ASP A 42 -7.08 2.54 4.08
N GLY A 43 -6.56 2.90 5.26
CA GLY A 43 -6.97 2.28 6.52
C GLY A 43 -6.74 0.76 6.51
N ASN A 44 -7.81 -0.02 6.69
CA ASN A 44 -7.79 -1.49 6.66
C ASN A 44 -7.92 -2.05 5.23
N ALA A 45 -8.18 -1.20 4.22
CA ALA A 45 -8.27 -1.62 2.83
C ALA A 45 -6.88 -1.62 2.19
N GLU A 46 -6.28 -2.79 2.07
CA GLU A 46 -4.97 -3.00 1.45
C GLU A 46 -5.06 -3.83 0.16
N SER A 47 -4.19 -3.52 -0.81
CA SER A 47 -3.97 -4.23 -2.06
C SER A 47 -2.50 -4.19 -2.46
N PHE A 48 -1.91 -5.34 -2.73
CA PHE A 48 -0.52 -5.50 -3.18
C PHE A 48 -0.52 -6.17 -4.54
N VAL A 49 0.25 -5.63 -5.48
CA VAL A 49 0.35 -6.18 -6.84
C VAL A 49 1.75 -6.73 -7.02
N TYR A 50 1.84 -7.99 -7.39
CA TYR A 50 3.10 -8.68 -7.72
C TYR A 50 3.10 -9.08 -9.18
N ARG A 51 4.29 -9.20 -9.76
CA ARG A 51 4.46 -9.62 -11.15
C ARG A 51 5.08 -11.01 -11.21
N ALA A 52 4.37 -11.95 -11.82
CA ALA A 52 4.89 -13.25 -12.22
C ALA A 52 5.30 -13.17 -13.69
N SER A 53 6.60 -13.00 -13.94
CA SER A 53 7.12 -12.88 -15.30
C SER A 53 7.17 -14.23 -16.01
N GLU A 54 6.77 -14.25 -17.28
CA GLU A 54 6.76 -15.45 -18.13
C GLU A 54 5.97 -16.62 -17.52
N GLN A 55 4.89 -16.31 -16.81
CA GLN A 55 3.97 -17.28 -16.22
C GLN A 55 2.53 -16.87 -16.51
N THR A 56 1.76 -17.81 -17.04
CA THR A 56 0.33 -17.62 -17.34
C THR A 56 -0.51 -17.59 -16.07
N VAL A 57 -1.74 -17.06 -16.18
CA VAL A 57 -2.67 -16.95 -15.05
C VAL A 57 -2.94 -18.32 -14.42
N THR A 58 -3.12 -19.34 -15.26
CA THR A 58 -3.39 -20.72 -14.83
C THR A 58 -2.18 -21.34 -14.13
N GLU A 59 -0.96 -21.16 -14.66
CA GLU A 59 0.27 -21.67 -14.02
C GLU A 59 0.50 -21.04 -12.63
N VAL A 60 0.30 -19.72 -12.51
CA VAL A 60 0.41 -19.03 -11.22
C VAL A 60 -0.69 -19.51 -10.27
N ALA A 61 -1.92 -19.71 -10.77
CA ALA A 61 -3.01 -20.23 -9.96
C ALA A 61 -2.69 -21.63 -9.41
N GLU A 62 -2.15 -22.53 -10.24
CA GLU A 62 -1.74 -23.87 -9.81
C GLU A 62 -0.60 -23.81 -8.79
N ALA A 63 0.41 -22.97 -9.04
CA ALA A 63 1.54 -22.79 -8.11
C ALA A 63 1.08 -22.31 -6.72
N LEU A 64 0.14 -21.37 -6.65
CA LEU A 64 -0.43 -20.88 -5.38
C LEU A 64 -1.32 -21.93 -4.70
N GLN A 65 -2.15 -22.64 -5.47
CA GLN A 65 -3.02 -23.71 -4.96
C GLN A 65 -2.22 -24.91 -4.42
N SER A 66 -1.06 -25.19 -5.01
CA SER A 66 -0.16 -26.27 -4.56
C SER A 66 0.47 -25.98 -3.19
N GLN A 67 0.67 -24.71 -2.85
CA GLN A 67 1.19 -24.28 -1.55
C GLN A 67 0.10 -24.33 -0.49
N GLN A 68 -1.11 -23.88 -0.84
CA GLN A 68 -2.28 -23.97 0.03
C GLN A 68 -3.56 -24.02 -0.79
N THR A 69 -4.50 -24.86 -0.36
CA THR A 69 -5.83 -24.94 -0.96
C THR A 69 -6.66 -23.70 -0.59
N PRO A 70 -7.17 -22.93 -1.57
CA PRO A 70 -8.07 -21.80 -1.31
C PRO A 70 -9.47 -22.27 -0.90
N ASP A 71 -10.18 -21.42 -0.17
CA ASP A 71 -11.58 -21.63 0.22
C ASP A 71 -12.52 -21.59 -0.99
N GLN A 72 -12.15 -20.80 -2.01
CA GLN A 72 -12.84 -20.72 -3.28
C GLN A 72 -11.88 -20.43 -4.44
N VAL A 73 -12.15 -21.04 -5.59
CA VAL A 73 -11.50 -20.79 -6.88
C VAL A 73 -12.58 -20.41 -7.89
N SER A 74 -12.32 -19.41 -8.74
CA SER A 74 -13.17 -19.14 -9.91
C SER A 74 -13.00 -20.22 -10.99
N ALA A 75 -13.77 -20.13 -12.08
CA ALA A 75 -13.45 -20.92 -13.27
C ALA A 75 -12.04 -20.60 -13.78
N ALA A 76 -11.37 -21.61 -14.35
CA ALA A 76 -10.06 -21.44 -14.98
C ALA A 76 -10.16 -20.53 -16.20
N SER A 77 -9.21 -19.61 -16.34
CA SER A 77 -9.14 -18.67 -17.46
C SER A 77 -7.73 -18.12 -17.57
N ASP A 78 -7.22 -18.05 -18.79
CA ASP A 78 -5.89 -17.49 -19.06
C ASP A 78 -5.85 -15.96 -18.92
N GLU A 79 -7.02 -15.31 -18.88
CA GLU A 79 -7.11 -13.87 -18.72
C GLU A 79 -7.21 -13.47 -17.24
N ARG A 80 -8.09 -14.13 -16.47
CA ARG A 80 -8.44 -13.71 -15.10
C ARG A 80 -8.90 -14.86 -14.23
N MET A 81 -8.37 -14.96 -13.02
CA MET A 81 -8.84 -15.90 -12.00
C MET A 81 -8.90 -15.25 -10.62
N PHE A 82 -9.80 -15.77 -9.78
CA PHE A 82 -9.89 -15.40 -8.37
C PHE A 82 -9.64 -16.62 -7.49
N LEU A 83 -8.74 -16.44 -6.51
CA LEU A 83 -8.49 -17.40 -5.43
C LEU A 83 -8.79 -16.71 -4.10
N VAL A 84 -9.54 -17.38 -3.22
CA VAL A 84 -9.97 -16.80 -1.94
C VAL A 84 -9.33 -17.58 -0.81
N TYR A 85 -8.63 -16.87 0.07
CA TYR A 85 -7.91 -17.44 1.21
C TYR A 85 -8.30 -16.69 2.48
N GLY A 86 -9.28 -17.20 3.23
CA GLY A 86 -9.83 -16.55 4.42
C GLY A 86 -10.30 -15.12 4.11
N ASP A 87 -9.62 -14.14 4.70
CA ASP A 87 -9.93 -12.71 4.55
C ASP A 87 -9.18 -12.03 3.39
N GLN A 88 -8.48 -12.80 2.56
CA GLN A 88 -7.76 -12.31 1.39
C GLN A 88 -8.35 -12.84 0.09
N VAL A 89 -8.37 -11.96 -0.92
CA VAL A 89 -8.84 -12.28 -2.27
C VAL A 89 -7.72 -11.98 -3.24
N TYR A 90 -7.26 -13.03 -3.90
CA TYR A 90 -6.19 -12.98 -4.88
C TYR A 90 -6.86 -12.86 -6.25
N HIS A 91 -6.57 -11.77 -6.94
CA HIS A 91 -7.01 -11.56 -8.32
C HIS A 91 -5.80 -11.70 -9.23
N LEU A 92 -5.77 -12.81 -9.94
CA LEU A 92 -4.79 -13.10 -10.98
C LEU A 92 -5.32 -12.55 -12.29
N GLN A 93 -4.50 -11.81 -13.01
CA GLN A 93 -4.86 -11.33 -14.34
C GLN A 93 -3.64 -11.32 -15.26
N GLN A 94 -3.85 -11.56 -16.53
CA GLN A 94 -2.85 -11.33 -17.55
C GLN A 94 -2.47 -9.84 -17.58
N ASP A 95 -1.18 -9.53 -17.69
CA ASP A 95 -0.73 -8.15 -17.87
C ASP A 95 -1.15 -7.66 -19.29
N PRO A 96 -1.97 -6.59 -19.40
CA PRO A 96 -2.40 -6.07 -20.69
C PRO A 96 -1.24 -5.52 -21.54
N ASP A 97 -0.15 -5.08 -20.90
CA ASP A 97 1.05 -4.57 -21.58
C ASP A 97 2.03 -5.71 -21.93
N ASN A 98 1.93 -6.87 -21.28
CA ASN A 98 2.77 -8.05 -21.54
C ASN A 98 1.99 -9.37 -21.29
N ALA A 99 1.37 -9.92 -22.34
CA ALA A 99 0.53 -11.11 -22.23
C ALA A 99 1.23 -12.38 -21.69
N ALA A 100 2.56 -12.43 -21.69
CA ALA A 100 3.34 -13.53 -21.10
C ALA A 100 3.46 -13.42 -19.56
N ASP A 101 3.19 -12.24 -19.00
CA ASP A 101 3.25 -11.98 -17.56
C ASP A 101 1.86 -12.05 -16.93
N THR A 102 1.84 -12.46 -15.66
CA THR A 102 0.65 -12.41 -14.81
C THR A 102 0.86 -11.41 -13.68
N LEU A 103 -0.16 -10.60 -13.43
CA LEU A 103 -0.25 -9.72 -12.28
C LEU A 103 -1.07 -10.40 -11.19
N VAL A 104 -0.49 -10.53 -10.01
CA VAL A 104 -1.09 -11.13 -8.83
C VAL A 104 -1.45 -10.03 -7.85
N GLU A 105 -2.74 -9.71 -7.73
CA GLU A 105 -3.24 -8.75 -6.75
C GLU A 105 -3.71 -9.46 -5.48
N VAL A 106 -3.01 -9.25 -4.37
CA VAL A 106 -3.41 -9.71 -3.04
C VAL A 106 -4.21 -8.62 -2.37
N ASN A 107 -5.52 -8.81 -2.23
CA ASN A 107 -6.44 -7.81 -1.70
C ASN A 107 -7.02 -8.24 -0.36
N SER A 108 -7.10 -7.30 0.59
CA SER A 108 -7.98 -7.43 1.75
C SER A 108 -9.45 -7.44 1.34
N ARG A 109 -10.28 -8.07 2.17
CA ARG A 109 -11.74 -8.11 1.98
C ARG A 109 -12.35 -6.71 1.91
N GLU A 110 -11.88 -5.78 2.75
CA GLU A 110 -12.28 -4.38 2.76
C GLU A 110 -11.94 -3.67 1.44
N TYR A 111 -10.75 -3.93 0.89
CA TYR A 111 -10.36 -3.36 -0.39
C TYR A 111 -11.26 -3.86 -1.52
N VAL A 112 -11.54 -5.16 -1.56
CA VAL A 112 -12.46 -5.74 -2.55
C VAL A 112 -13.83 -5.09 -2.44
N ARG A 113 -14.40 -5.07 -1.23
CA ARG A 113 -15.73 -4.48 -1.00
C ARG A 113 -15.81 -3.01 -1.42
N ASN A 114 -14.79 -2.22 -1.11
CA ASN A 114 -14.86 -0.77 -1.30
C ASN A 114 -14.54 -0.35 -2.75
N ASN A 115 -13.79 -1.16 -3.50
CA ASN A 115 -13.25 -0.76 -4.80
C ASN A 115 -13.83 -1.54 -5.97
N TYR A 116 -14.10 -2.84 -5.82
CA TYR A 116 -14.48 -3.70 -6.95
C TYR A 116 -15.93 -3.50 -7.37
N ASP A 117 -16.15 -3.62 -8.68
CA ASP A 117 -17.48 -3.69 -9.26
C ASP A 117 -18.16 -5.01 -8.87
N SER A 118 -19.32 -4.92 -8.22
CA SER A 118 -20.06 -6.09 -7.73
C SER A 118 -20.56 -7.00 -8.85
N GLY A 119 -20.98 -6.42 -9.99
CA GLY A 119 -21.43 -7.18 -11.16
C GLY A 119 -20.28 -7.95 -11.82
N PHE A 120 -19.09 -7.36 -11.83
CA PHE A 120 -17.88 -8.05 -12.29
C PHE A 120 -17.53 -9.24 -11.40
N LEU A 121 -17.54 -9.06 -10.07
CA LEU A 121 -17.24 -10.16 -9.13
C LEU A 121 -18.28 -11.29 -9.17
N GLN A 122 -19.55 -10.99 -9.47
CA GLN A 122 -20.61 -11.99 -9.63
C GLN A 122 -20.30 -13.05 -10.70
N THR A 123 -19.49 -12.71 -11.70
CA THR A 123 -19.08 -13.65 -12.74
C THR A 123 -18.08 -14.70 -12.24
N TYR A 124 -17.33 -14.40 -11.17
CA TYR A 124 -16.21 -15.23 -10.69
C TYR A 124 -16.46 -15.87 -9.32
N LEU A 125 -17.20 -15.18 -8.45
CA LEU A 125 -17.35 -15.53 -7.03
C LEU A 125 -18.74 -16.07 -6.72
N THR A 126 -18.85 -16.83 -5.62
CA THR A 126 -20.12 -17.44 -5.22
C THR A 126 -21.05 -16.40 -4.63
N ALA A 127 -22.36 -16.61 -4.77
CA ALA A 127 -23.37 -15.75 -4.16
C ALA A 127 -23.19 -15.61 -2.63
N ARG A 128 -22.72 -16.67 -1.95
CA ARG A 128 -22.41 -16.63 -0.52
C ARG A 128 -21.28 -15.64 -0.21
N LEU A 129 -20.14 -15.77 -0.89
CA LEU A 129 -19.00 -14.89 -0.67
C LEU A 129 -19.34 -13.42 -1.00
N LEU A 130 -20.11 -13.21 -2.06
CA LEU A 130 -20.59 -11.89 -2.46
C LEU A 130 -21.57 -11.30 -1.44
N GLY A 131 -22.46 -12.13 -0.88
CA GLY A 131 -23.31 -11.75 0.24
C GLY A 131 -22.46 -11.25 1.41
N GLU A 132 -21.48 -12.04 1.85
CA GLU A 132 -20.58 -11.65 2.95
C GLU A 132 -19.76 -10.37 2.65
N LEU A 133 -19.38 -10.13 1.38
CA LEU A 133 -18.69 -8.90 0.96
C LEU A 133 -19.62 -7.68 0.98
N PHE A 134 -20.88 -7.82 0.57
CA PHE A 134 -21.77 -6.69 0.26
C PHE A 134 -23.03 -6.61 1.12
N ASP A 135 -23.15 -7.40 2.19
CA ASP A 135 -24.35 -7.57 3.03
C ASP A 135 -24.95 -6.26 3.58
N SER A 136 -24.10 -5.26 3.85
CA SER A 136 -24.48 -4.06 4.59
C SER A 136 -24.32 -2.73 3.83
N ALA A 137 -23.83 -2.74 2.59
CA ALA A 137 -23.61 -1.52 1.82
C ALA A 137 -23.67 -1.77 0.32
N ARG A 138 -24.31 -0.85 -0.42
CA ARG A 138 -24.17 -0.79 -1.88
C ARG A 138 -22.72 -0.46 -2.19
N SER A 139 -21.96 -1.44 -2.68
CA SER A 139 -20.64 -1.16 -3.26
C SER A 139 -20.81 -0.22 -4.45
N THR A 140 -20.12 0.91 -4.39
CA THR A 140 -20.01 1.87 -5.49
C THR A 140 -18.72 1.69 -6.28
N GLY A 141 -18.00 0.59 -6.02
CA GLY A 141 -16.75 0.28 -6.70
C GLY A 141 -16.97 0.06 -8.19
N SER A 142 -15.99 0.48 -8.99
CA SER A 142 -15.97 0.25 -10.45
C SER A 142 -14.69 -0.48 -10.89
N TYR A 143 -13.87 -0.93 -9.95
CA TYR A 143 -12.58 -1.55 -10.25
C TYR A 143 -12.78 -2.99 -10.73
N ARG A 144 -12.00 -3.37 -11.74
CA ARG A 144 -12.05 -4.70 -12.37
C ARG A 144 -10.66 -5.34 -12.52
N GLY A 145 -9.67 -4.83 -11.77
CA GLY A 145 -8.28 -5.26 -11.83
C GLY A 145 -7.30 -4.17 -12.22
N TYR A 146 -6.03 -4.39 -11.93
CA TYR A 146 -4.94 -3.42 -12.04
C TYR A 146 -4.71 -3.01 -13.49
N GLY A 147 -4.93 -3.90 -14.45
CA GLY A 147 -4.93 -3.56 -15.87
C GLY A 147 -6.03 -2.59 -16.31
N SER A 148 -7.08 -2.37 -15.49
CA SER A 148 -8.20 -1.47 -15.80
C SER A 148 -7.99 -0.02 -15.34
N LYS A 149 -6.88 0.29 -14.64
CA LYS A 149 -6.56 1.64 -14.19
C LYS A 149 -5.30 2.15 -14.86
N ASP A 150 -5.45 3.14 -15.76
CA ASP A 150 -4.36 4.06 -16.14
C ASP A 150 -3.81 4.88 -14.94
N VAL A 151 -4.43 4.72 -13.78
CA VAL A 151 -4.32 5.60 -12.62
C VAL A 151 -3.45 4.96 -11.53
N TYR A 152 -2.21 4.60 -11.87
CA TYR A 152 -1.02 4.97 -11.07
C TYR A 152 0.29 4.52 -11.74
N LYS A 153 0.58 4.98 -12.97
CA LYS A 153 1.98 5.04 -13.41
C LYS A 153 2.65 6.15 -12.58
N PRO A 154 3.65 5.88 -11.73
CA PRO A 154 4.36 6.95 -11.02
C PRO A 154 4.85 7.94 -12.06
N ARG A 155 4.50 9.23 -11.89
CA ARG A 155 4.82 10.29 -12.86
C ARG A 155 6.32 10.38 -13.19
N GLN A 156 7.18 9.78 -12.36
CA GLN A 156 8.61 9.58 -12.59
C GLN A 156 9.09 8.29 -11.89
N GLY A 157 9.86 7.48 -12.63
CA GLY A 157 10.54 6.28 -12.15
C GLY A 157 9.74 5.00 -12.31
N ALA A 158 10.14 4.14 -13.26
CA ALA A 158 9.68 2.76 -13.29
C ALA A 158 10.31 2.00 -12.11
N TYR A 159 9.54 1.15 -11.43
CA TYR A 159 10.11 0.23 -10.46
C TYR A 159 11.09 -0.68 -11.20
N ARG A 160 12.36 -0.61 -10.81
CA ARG A 160 13.42 -1.51 -11.30
C ARG A 160 14.06 -2.15 -10.09
N LYS A 161 14.35 -3.45 -10.19
CA LYS A 161 15.12 -4.17 -9.18
C LYS A 161 16.42 -3.41 -8.90
N PRO A 162 16.80 -3.16 -7.63
CA PRO A 162 18.05 -2.48 -7.31
C PRO A 162 19.23 -3.18 -7.98
N THR A 163 20.00 -2.43 -8.77
CA THR A 163 21.22 -2.93 -9.42
C THR A 163 22.30 -3.22 -8.36
N ASP A 164 23.32 -4.00 -8.72
CA ASP A 164 24.44 -4.24 -7.81
C ASP A 164 25.26 -2.98 -7.50
N GLN A 165 25.08 -1.90 -8.30
CA GLN A 165 25.59 -0.57 -7.96
C GLN A 165 24.69 0.12 -6.93
N ASP A 166 23.36 0.03 -7.06
CA ASP A 166 22.41 0.61 -6.09
C ASP A 166 22.56 -0.01 -4.69
N LYS A 167 22.88 -1.31 -4.62
CA LYS A 167 23.18 -2.01 -3.35
C LYS A 167 24.50 -1.58 -2.69
N LYS A 168 25.46 -1.09 -3.50
CA LYS A 168 26.76 -0.61 -3.03
C LYS A 168 26.71 0.83 -2.54
N ILE A 169 25.68 1.59 -2.93
CA ILE A 169 25.41 2.91 -2.35
C ILE A 169 24.86 2.64 -0.96
N ALA A 170 25.68 2.90 0.06
CA ALA A 170 25.26 2.80 1.44
C ALA A 170 23.97 3.63 1.64
N PRO A 171 22.97 3.14 2.40
CA PRO A 171 21.82 3.96 2.74
C PRO A 171 22.33 5.27 3.35
N PRO A 172 21.73 6.43 3.04
CA PRO A 172 22.19 7.69 3.59
C PRO A 172 22.13 7.59 5.11
N ILE A 173 23.29 7.48 5.74
CA ILE A 173 23.38 7.52 7.20
C ILE A 173 23.05 8.95 7.56
N THR A 174 21.90 9.18 8.20
CA THR A 174 21.60 10.47 8.79
C THR A 174 22.44 10.61 10.06
N VAL A 175 23.73 10.94 9.91
CA VAL A 175 24.68 10.97 11.04
C VAL A 175 24.34 12.09 12.04
N GLU A 176 23.47 13.06 11.72
CA GLU A 176 23.25 14.20 12.62
C GLU A 176 21.79 14.62 12.87
N ARG A 177 20.79 13.74 12.70
CA ARG A 177 19.36 14.12 12.82
C ARG A 177 18.92 15.34 11.97
N GLN A 178 19.77 15.84 11.08
CA GLN A 178 19.46 16.86 10.09
C GLN A 178 18.99 16.15 8.81
N GLY A 179 17.85 15.47 8.92
CA GLY A 179 17.16 14.99 7.73
C GLY A 179 16.53 16.18 7.02
N LEU A 180 17.06 16.58 5.86
CA LEU A 180 16.30 17.43 4.94
C LEU A 180 15.18 16.57 4.35
N LEU A 181 14.02 16.62 5.01
CA LEU A 181 12.75 16.13 4.47
C LEU A 181 12.39 16.96 3.24
N THR A 182 12.92 16.61 2.07
CA THR A 182 12.39 17.15 0.82
C THR A 182 11.06 16.45 0.55
N ARG A 183 9.97 17.05 1.04
CA ARG A 183 8.61 16.69 0.64
C ARG A 183 8.53 16.94 -0.87
N ARG A 184 8.58 15.87 -1.67
CA ARG A 184 8.45 15.96 -3.13
C ARG A 184 7.01 16.32 -3.48
N GLY A 185 6.74 17.62 -3.57
CA GLY A 185 5.44 18.17 -3.96
C GLY A 185 5.53 19.60 -4.47
N ARG A 186 5.27 19.75 -5.77
CA ARG A 186 4.91 20.96 -6.55
C ARG A 186 6.02 21.96 -6.92
N ARG A 187 6.27 22.06 -8.23
CA ARG A 187 6.65 23.31 -8.90
C ARG A 187 5.51 24.30 -8.73
N GLY A 188 5.83 25.51 -8.28
CA GLY A 188 4.95 26.68 -8.34
C GLY A 188 4.64 27.29 -6.97
N SER A 189 5.36 28.38 -6.68
CA SER A 189 4.99 29.52 -5.83
C SER A 189 4.43 29.24 -4.43
N GLY A 190 5.21 29.54 -3.40
CA GLY A 190 4.74 29.56 -2.02
C GLY A 190 5.87 29.68 -1.02
N THR A 191 6.51 30.86 -0.97
CA THR A 191 7.32 31.27 0.17
C THR A 191 6.43 31.28 1.41
N VAL A 192 6.69 30.42 2.40
CA VAL A 192 6.15 30.62 3.74
C VAL A 192 7.03 31.66 4.41
N THR A 193 6.49 32.86 4.50
CA THR A 193 7.05 34.01 5.21
C THR A 193 6.99 33.76 6.71
N GLY A 194 8.15 33.53 7.33
CA GLY A 194 8.44 34.01 8.68
C GLY A 194 9.23 35.30 8.50
N GLY A 195 8.55 36.44 8.65
CA GLY A 195 9.05 37.75 8.23
C GLY A 195 10.25 38.23 9.03
N ASP A 196 11.22 38.78 8.32
CA ASP A 196 11.96 39.94 8.79
C ASP A 196 12.12 40.93 7.63
N SER A 197 11.80 42.19 7.91
CA SER A 197 11.68 43.27 6.95
C SER A 197 13.01 44.02 6.78
N VAL A 198 13.67 43.90 5.64
CA VAL A 198 14.78 44.79 5.23
C VAL A 198 14.75 44.88 3.69
N ARG A 199 14.15 45.92 3.11
CA ARG A 199 14.77 47.16 2.59
C ARG A 199 15.92 46.94 1.57
N ASP A 200 15.74 47.62 0.43
CA ASP A 200 16.58 47.69 -0.77
C ASP A 200 18.09 47.76 -0.55
N GLY A 201 18.85 47.08 -1.42
CA GLY A 201 20.29 47.24 -1.61
C GLY A 201 20.88 46.31 -2.67
N ASN A 202 21.54 46.90 -3.67
CA ASN A 202 22.16 46.31 -4.88
C ASN A 202 23.10 45.09 -4.64
N PRO A 203 23.39 44.24 -5.65
CA PRO A 203 24.18 43.03 -5.46
C PRO A 203 25.68 43.34 -5.50
N ALA A 204 26.35 43.27 -4.35
CA ALA A 204 27.80 43.23 -4.27
C ALA A 204 28.28 41.80 -4.01
N LYS A 205 29.12 41.36 -4.95
CA LYS A 205 29.97 40.18 -4.96
C LYS A 205 30.77 40.09 -3.64
N ASP A 206 30.56 39.04 -2.85
CA ASP A 206 31.49 38.75 -1.74
C ASP A 206 31.81 37.26 -1.61
N THR A 207 33.12 36.99 -1.70
CA THR A 207 33.78 35.71 -1.51
C THR A 207 33.90 35.41 -0.01
N ILE A 208 33.34 34.29 0.44
CA ILE A 208 33.45 33.89 1.86
C ILE A 208 34.83 33.31 2.12
N ASN A 209 35.67 34.09 2.81
CA ASN A 209 36.96 33.68 3.34
C ASN A 209 36.75 32.95 4.68
N ARG A 210 37.32 31.76 4.81
CA ARG A 210 37.09 30.84 5.92
C ARG A 210 38.22 30.99 6.95
N ASN A 211 38.14 31.99 7.84
CA ASN A 211 38.93 31.96 9.07
C ASN A 211 38.39 32.86 10.19
N LYS A 212 38.37 32.29 11.40
CA LYS A 212 38.15 32.87 12.75
C LYS A 212 36.71 33.05 13.27
N GLY A 213 36.48 32.43 14.43
CA GLY A 213 35.72 33.03 15.54
C GLY A 213 34.36 32.39 15.85
N SER A 214 34.19 31.96 17.10
CA SER A 214 33.01 31.37 17.73
C SER A 214 31.68 32.09 17.44
N VAL A 215 30.63 31.33 17.07
CA VAL A 215 29.26 31.82 16.77
C VAL A 215 28.27 31.32 17.82
N PHE A 216 28.49 31.67 19.10
CA PHE A 216 27.47 31.43 20.12
C PHE A 216 27.41 32.61 21.08
N ASP A 217 26.40 33.47 20.89
CA ASP A 217 25.91 34.35 21.94
C ASP A 217 24.93 33.58 22.84
N PRO A 218 24.99 33.74 24.18
CA PRO A 218 24.06 33.06 25.07
C PRO A 218 22.63 33.64 24.99
N PRO A 219 21.59 32.81 25.21
CA PRO A 219 20.20 33.23 25.01
C PRO A 219 19.73 34.23 26.08
N ARG A 220 18.99 35.27 25.65
CA ARG A 220 18.37 36.29 26.52
C ARG A 220 17.26 35.69 27.40
N THR A 221 17.31 35.98 28.70
CA THR A 221 16.54 35.29 29.76
C THR A 221 15.11 35.78 30.02
N LYS A 222 14.55 36.72 29.24
CA LYS A 222 13.17 37.20 29.47
C LYS A 222 12.44 37.50 28.17
N ILE A 223 11.46 36.65 27.83
CA ILE A 223 10.49 36.86 26.74
C ILE A 223 9.23 37.48 27.35
N GLY A 224 8.92 38.74 27.00
CA GLY A 224 7.67 39.39 27.39
C GLY A 224 6.48 38.79 26.63
N ARG A 225 5.37 38.52 27.33
CA ARG A 225 4.17 37.91 26.73
C ARG A 225 3.57 38.84 25.65
N PRO A 226 3.24 38.35 24.45
CA PRO A 226 2.69 39.18 23.39
C PRO A 226 1.25 39.60 23.69
N LYS A 227 0.91 40.86 23.39
CA LYS A 227 -0.45 41.41 23.58
C LYS A 227 -1.40 40.81 22.54
N THR A 228 -2.48 40.19 22.99
CA THR A 228 -3.57 39.73 22.11
C THR A 228 -4.50 40.90 21.79
N ARG A 229 -4.83 41.07 20.51
CA ARG A 229 -5.74 42.11 20.00
C ARG A 229 -7.12 41.47 19.83
N PHE A 230 -8.12 41.88 20.62
CA PHE A 230 -9.51 41.48 20.43
C PHE A 230 -10.15 42.36 19.34
N GLY A 231 -10.79 41.75 18.34
CA GLY A 231 -11.55 42.44 17.31
C GLY A 231 -12.73 41.59 16.86
N THR A 232 -13.95 42.10 17.01
CA THR A 232 -15.20 41.47 16.58
C THR A 232 -15.43 41.76 15.09
N GLY A 233 -15.30 40.75 14.22
CA GLY A 233 -15.69 40.84 12.82
C GLY A 233 -17.11 40.31 12.60
N ARG A 234 -18.02 41.14 12.08
CA ARG A 234 -19.36 40.71 11.62
C ARG A 234 -19.28 40.22 10.17
N ILE A 235 -19.78 39.01 9.92
CA ILE A 235 -19.89 38.42 8.58
C ILE A 235 -21.22 38.87 7.96
N GLY A 236 -21.19 39.67 6.90
CA GLY A 236 -22.37 40.03 6.11
C GLY A 236 -22.57 39.05 4.95
N ARG A 237 -23.75 38.42 4.84
CA ARG A 237 -24.13 37.60 3.68
C ARG A 237 -24.65 38.51 2.56
N ARG A 238 -24.04 38.45 1.37
CA ARG A 238 -24.58 39.13 0.17
C ARG A 238 -25.89 38.46 -0.25
N GLY A 239 -26.98 39.24 -0.30
CA GLY A 239 -28.23 38.82 -0.93
C GLY A 239 -28.11 38.78 -2.45
N ARG A 240 -28.72 37.75 -3.07
CA ARG A 240 -28.91 37.65 -4.52
C ARG A 240 -29.98 38.67 -4.95
N ARG A 241 -29.68 39.46 -5.96
CA ARG A 241 -30.66 40.05 -6.87
C ARG A 241 -30.49 39.34 -8.21
#